data_AF-W0I0G9-F1
#
_entry.id   AF-W0I0G9-F1
#
_cell.length_a   1.000
_cell.length_b   1.000
_cell.length_c   1.000
_cell.angle_alpha   90.00
_cell.angle_beta   90.00
_cell.angle_gamma   90.00
#
_symmetry.space_group_name_H-M   'P 1'
#
loop_
_entity.id
_entity.type
_entity.pdbx_description
1 polymer ?
#
loop_
_entity_poly.entity_id
_entity_poly.type
_entity_poly.pdbx_seq_one_letter_code
_entity_poly.pdbx_strand_id
1 'polypeptide(L)'
;MRLLRFGPSILFLRTSDIKKTEEQISKIFGVSKTSTNEALRKSGEFETILFITGIEEKKTIPHENAFLVKKRAPLVLKEILNRDVFVERVDIECAILLMRIPKNLENALKVISEKYNGRIVSFEKGLVEGEEEDTLLVLTDKKLSSPIELKDIRGSILVSAKFLEFYRDLVIDLPILLNKILPDWNEITIKLYDTAKRYEQHIERLLLVIEDLDLGFIVSEGWDWDYPRPFMRVPIYKLKLLTWEDPMRVKFLLKGLEYREYTRLVDIDVFVENKKISWTKVAKGFDSKFKLAKVAREELEKLLSDEAKKRLYSIETKLLQGETLQQR
;
A
#
# COMPACT_ATOMS: atom_id res chain seq x y z
N MET A 1 -5.07 -2.12 6.45
CA MET A 1 -4.69 -2.90 5.26
C MET A 1 -5.44 -2.38 4.06
N ARG A 2 -4.69 -1.97 3.06
CA ARG A 2 -5.23 -1.51 1.80
C ARG A 2 -5.44 -2.69 0.85
N LEU A 3 -6.67 -2.86 0.38
CA LEU A 3 -7.04 -3.93 -0.55
C LEU A 3 -7.29 -3.45 -1.96
N LEU A 4 -7.69 -2.19 -2.11
CA LEU A 4 -7.94 -1.55 -3.39
C LEU A 4 -7.15 -0.23 -3.46
N ARG A 5 -6.65 0.07 -4.65
CA ARG A 5 -5.93 1.30 -4.96
C ARG A 5 -6.16 1.66 -6.42
N PHE A 6 -6.38 2.93 -6.73
CA PHE A 6 -6.39 3.36 -8.12
C PHE A 6 -4.98 3.37 -8.70
N GLY A 7 -4.87 2.95 -9.96
CA GLY A 7 -3.64 3.08 -10.72
C GLY A 7 -3.37 4.52 -11.13
N PRO A 8 -2.30 4.73 -11.92
CA PRO A 8 -2.12 6.00 -12.60
C PRO A 8 -3.22 6.19 -13.66
N SER A 9 -3.54 7.44 -13.95
CA SER A 9 -4.26 7.79 -15.16
C SER A 9 -3.27 7.83 -16.33
N ILE A 10 -3.62 7.17 -17.43
CA ILE A 10 -2.81 7.20 -18.65
C ILE A 10 -3.52 8.10 -19.67
N LEU A 11 -2.82 9.14 -20.12
CA LEU A 11 -3.33 10.09 -21.12
C LEU A 11 -2.43 10.09 -22.35
N PHE A 12 -3.06 10.22 -23.51
CA PHE A 12 -2.40 10.38 -24.80
C PHE A 12 -2.66 11.78 -25.32
N LEU A 13 -1.62 12.59 -25.41
CA LEU A 13 -1.65 13.91 -26.03
C LEU A 13 -1.31 13.73 -27.51
N ARG A 14 -2.31 13.94 -28.37
CA ARG A 14 -2.20 13.83 -29.82
C ARG A 14 -1.85 15.18 -30.39
N THR A 15 -0.75 15.22 -31.14
CA THR A 15 -0.23 16.46 -31.70
C THR A 15 0.43 16.29 -33.05
N SER A 16 0.35 17.32 -33.89
CA SER A 16 1.14 17.41 -35.12
C SER A 16 2.62 17.78 -34.88
N ASP A 17 2.98 18.29 -33.71
CA ASP A 17 4.35 18.65 -33.33
C ASP A 17 4.75 18.04 -31.98
N ILE A 18 5.19 16.78 -32.05
CA ILE A 18 5.59 15.97 -30.89
C ILE A 18 6.73 16.64 -30.12
N LYS A 19 7.77 17.14 -30.82
CA LYS A 19 8.97 17.70 -30.18
C LYS A 19 8.64 18.96 -29.39
N LYS A 20 7.90 19.88 -30.00
CA LYS A 20 7.48 21.12 -29.33
C LYS A 20 6.62 20.82 -28.09
N THR A 21 5.71 19.86 -28.20
CA THR A 21 4.86 19.43 -27.09
C THR A 21 5.68 18.79 -25.97
N GLU A 22 6.64 17.93 -26.29
CA GLU A 22 7.58 17.34 -25.33
C GLU A 22 8.36 18.40 -24.54
N GLU A 23 8.86 19.44 -25.22
CA GLU A 23 9.57 20.56 -24.59
C GLU A 23 8.65 21.36 -23.67
N GLN A 24 7.41 21.67 -24.12
CA GLN A 24 6.42 22.37 -23.31
C GLN A 24 6.05 21.59 -22.04
N ILE A 25 5.77 20.29 -22.17
CA ILE A 25 5.43 19.42 -21.04
C ILE A 25 6.59 19.35 -20.04
N SER A 26 7.82 19.19 -20.53
CA SER A 26 9.01 19.17 -19.69
C SER A 26 9.17 20.47 -18.90
N LYS A 27 8.95 21.62 -19.55
CA LYS A 27 9.04 22.96 -18.93
C LYS A 27 7.93 23.24 -17.93
N ILE A 28 6.67 22.91 -18.25
CA ILE A 28 5.50 23.22 -17.42
C ILE A 28 5.49 22.38 -16.14
N PHE A 29 5.81 21.10 -16.26
CA PHE A 29 5.72 20.17 -15.14
C PHE A 29 7.07 19.91 -14.45
N GLY A 30 8.19 20.37 -15.02
CA GLY A 30 9.53 20.13 -14.48
C GLY A 30 9.91 18.65 -14.50
N VAL A 31 9.49 17.93 -15.53
CA VAL A 31 9.68 16.48 -15.69
C VAL A 31 10.53 16.19 -16.91
N SER A 32 11.18 15.03 -16.93
CA SER A 32 11.94 14.55 -18.09
C SER A 32 11.27 13.32 -18.69
N LYS A 33 11.47 13.12 -19.99
CA LYS A 33 11.09 11.89 -20.69
C LYS A 33 11.79 10.69 -20.05
N THR A 34 11.06 9.60 -19.88
CA THR A 34 11.56 8.34 -19.31
C THR A 34 10.97 7.17 -20.07
N SER A 35 11.47 5.95 -19.82
CA SER A 35 10.87 4.75 -20.40
C SER A 35 9.48 4.51 -19.78
N THR A 36 8.57 3.93 -20.55
CA THR A 36 7.23 3.56 -20.09
C THR A 36 7.26 2.61 -18.89
N ASN A 37 8.17 1.64 -18.91
CA ASN A 37 8.38 0.72 -17.80
C ASN A 37 8.79 1.46 -16.52
N GLU A 38 9.65 2.47 -16.64
CA GLU A 38 10.08 3.27 -15.50
C GLU A 38 8.96 4.20 -15.00
N ALA A 39 8.18 4.80 -15.90
CA ALA A 39 7.03 5.62 -15.55
C ALA A 39 5.98 4.80 -14.78
N LEU A 40 5.60 3.63 -15.30
CA LEU A 40 4.68 2.69 -14.64
C LEU A 40 5.22 2.27 -13.26
N ARG A 41 6.50 1.87 -13.19
CA ARG A 41 7.15 1.46 -11.93
C ARG A 41 7.15 2.55 -10.87
N LYS A 42 7.38 3.80 -11.25
CA LYS A 42 7.47 4.93 -10.31
C LYS A 42 6.12 5.55 -9.98
N SER A 43 5.07 5.19 -10.72
CA SER A 43 3.76 5.82 -10.60
C SER A 43 3.03 5.48 -9.29
N GLY A 44 2.46 6.53 -8.72
CA GLY A 44 1.60 6.52 -7.55
C GLY A 44 0.13 6.34 -7.90
N GLU A 45 -0.71 6.34 -6.86
CA GLU A 45 -2.15 6.41 -7.04
C GLU A 45 -2.54 7.79 -7.58
N PHE A 46 -3.45 7.83 -8.56
CA PHE A 46 -3.92 9.06 -9.20
C PHE A 46 -2.80 9.92 -9.82
N GLU A 47 -1.57 9.44 -9.95
CA GLU A 47 -0.56 10.14 -10.75
C GLU A 47 -0.87 9.97 -12.24
N THR A 48 -0.27 10.81 -13.08
CA THR A 48 -0.58 10.81 -14.52
C THR A 48 0.64 10.40 -15.32
N ILE A 49 0.46 9.42 -16.19
CA ILE A 49 1.42 9.03 -17.22
C ILE A 49 0.96 9.63 -18.55
N LEU A 50 1.83 10.42 -19.17
CA LEU A 50 1.55 11.06 -20.46
C LEU A 50 2.34 10.39 -21.57
N PHE A 51 1.65 10.10 -22.66
CA PHE A 51 2.21 9.75 -23.95
C PHE A 51 1.97 10.91 -24.92
N ILE A 52 3.00 11.31 -25.66
CA ILE A 52 2.88 12.34 -26.70
C ILE A 52 3.07 11.64 -28.03
N THR A 53 2.09 11.75 -28.90
CA THR A 53 1.95 10.90 -30.10
C THR A 53 1.34 11.68 -31.25
N GLY A 54 1.47 11.16 -32.47
CA GLY A 54 0.95 11.80 -33.68
C GLY A 54 -0.58 11.83 -33.74
N ILE A 55 -1.15 12.77 -34.50
CA ILE A 55 -2.62 12.92 -34.63
C ILE A 55 -3.26 11.77 -35.42
N GLU A 56 -2.49 11.15 -36.31
CA GLU A 56 -2.85 9.98 -37.10
C GLU A 56 -3.06 8.70 -36.29
N GLU A 57 -2.54 8.63 -35.06
CA GLU A 57 -2.73 7.48 -34.20
C GLU A 57 -4.17 7.44 -33.65
N LYS A 58 -4.86 6.33 -33.92
CA LYS A 58 -6.24 6.12 -33.50
C LYS A 58 -6.38 5.31 -32.21
N LYS A 59 -5.37 4.52 -31.85
CA LYS A 59 -5.39 3.67 -30.65
C LYS A 59 -4.49 4.23 -29.58
N THR A 60 -4.94 4.15 -28.34
CA THR A 60 -4.17 4.39 -27.13
C THR A 60 -3.25 3.19 -26.90
N ILE A 61 -2.08 3.20 -27.54
CA ILE A 61 -1.07 2.14 -27.35
C ILE A 61 0.13 2.79 -26.68
N PRO A 62 0.49 2.37 -25.45
CA PRO A 62 1.68 2.87 -24.78
C PRO A 62 2.94 2.73 -25.67
N HIS A 63 3.61 3.84 -25.93
CA HIS A 63 4.90 3.89 -26.65
C HIS A 63 6.06 3.50 -25.74
N GLU A 64 7.29 3.46 -26.25
CA GLU A 64 8.49 3.14 -25.46
C GLU A 64 8.79 4.19 -24.37
N ASN A 65 8.40 5.44 -24.63
CA ASN A 65 8.72 6.58 -23.77
C ASN A 65 7.45 7.29 -23.28
N ALA A 66 7.51 7.78 -22.06
CA ALA A 66 6.44 8.49 -21.39
C ALA A 66 6.97 9.62 -20.48
N PHE A 67 6.06 10.44 -19.99
CA PHE A 67 6.32 11.40 -18.91
C PHE A 67 5.50 11.02 -17.69
N LEU A 68 6.15 10.89 -16.53
CA LEU A 68 5.46 10.71 -15.26
C LEU A 68 5.27 12.07 -14.59
N VAL A 69 4.02 12.50 -14.46
CA VAL A 69 3.64 13.73 -13.74
C VAL A 69 2.99 13.35 -12.42
N LYS A 70 3.60 13.74 -11.30
CA LYS A 70 3.12 13.47 -9.93
C LYS A 70 1.92 14.36 -9.53
N LYS A 71 0.91 14.39 -10.39
CA LYS A 71 -0.34 15.15 -10.25
C LYS A 71 -1.47 14.33 -10.85
N ARG A 72 -2.70 14.54 -10.37
CA ARG A 72 -3.91 13.94 -10.95
C ARG A 72 -4.25 14.47 -12.33
N ALA A 73 -4.81 13.61 -13.18
CA ALA A 73 -5.14 13.92 -14.57
C ALA A 73 -5.93 15.23 -14.73
N PRO A 74 -6.97 15.55 -13.92
CA PRO A 74 -7.68 16.83 -14.05
C PRO A 74 -6.78 18.06 -13.85
N LEU A 75 -5.79 17.96 -12.96
CA LEU A 75 -4.83 19.06 -12.74
C LEU A 75 -3.84 19.15 -13.90
N VAL A 76 -3.39 18.02 -14.45
CA VAL A 76 -2.53 17.99 -15.62
C VAL A 76 -3.23 18.60 -16.84
N LEU A 77 -4.47 18.18 -17.10
CA LEU A 77 -5.29 18.71 -18.19
C LEU A 77 -5.57 20.21 -18.03
N LYS A 78 -5.88 20.67 -16.80
CA LYS A 78 -6.03 22.10 -16.51
C LYS A 78 -4.77 22.89 -16.89
N GLU A 79 -3.58 22.42 -16.50
CA GLU A 79 -2.33 23.10 -16.84
C GLU A 79 -2.04 23.07 -18.35
N ILE A 80 -2.36 21.98 -19.04
CA ILE A 80 -2.25 21.86 -20.50
C ILE A 80 -3.14 22.90 -21.20
N LEU A 81 -4.41 22.98 -20.80
CA LEU A 81 -5.39 23.90 -21.37
C LEU A 81 -5.05 25.37 -21.08
N ASN A 82 -4.70 25.71 -19.84
CA ASN A 82 -4.46 27.09 -19.44
C ASN A 82 -3.10 27.66 -19.89
N ARG A 83 -2.20 26.80 -20.38
CA ARG A 83 -0.86 27.19 -20.85
C ARG A 83 -0.73 27.10 -22.37
N ASP A 84 -1.84 26.87 -23.07
CA ASP A 84 -1.91 26.71 -24.53
C ASP A 84 -0.83 25.75 -25.05
N VAL A 85 -0.69 24.60 -24.39
CA VAL A 85 0.18 23.53 -24.88
C VAL A 85 -0.35 23.06 -26.22
N PHE A 86 0.54 22.83 -27.18
CA PHE A 86 0.19 22.49 -28.55
C PHE A 86 -0.35 21.05 -28.63
N VAL A 87 -1.64 20.87 -28.30
CA VAL A 87 -2.33 19.57 -28.28
C VAL A 87 -3.66 19.70 -28.99
N GLU A 88 -3.89 18.85 -29.98
CA GLU A 88 -5.08 18.86 -30.83
C GLU A 88 -6.17 17.91 -30.30
N ARG A 89 -5.78 16.81 -29.66
CA ARG A 89 -6.70 15.85 -29.05
C ARG A 89 -6.06 15.19 -27.83
N VAL A 90 -6.89 14.89 -26.83
CA VAL A 90 -6.50 14.08 -25.68
C VAL A 90 -7.35 12.82 -25.67
N ASP A 91 -6.70 11.66 -25.64
CA ASP A 91 -7.34 10.37 -25.43
C ASP A 91 -6.95 9.82 -24.05
N ILE A 92 -7.81 9.00 -23.45
CA ILE A 92 -7.62 8.41 -22.12
C ILE A 92 -7.63 6.89 -22.27
N GLU A 93 -6.73 6.20 -21.58
CA GLU A 93 -6.75 4.73 -21.53
C GLU A 93 -7.82 4.20 -20.58
N CYS A 94 -8.12 2.89 -20.66
CA CYS A 94 -8.90 2.20 -19.65
C CYS A 94 -8.44 2.48 -18.22
N ALA A 95 -9.39 2.52 -17.29
CA ALA A 95 -9.09 2.78 -15.89
C ALA A 95 -8.33 1.61 -15.27
N ILE A 96 -7.27 1.87 -14.51
CA ILE A 96 -6.52 0.82 -13.80
C ILE A 96 -6.95 0.80 -12.34
N LEU A 97 -7.37 -0.36 -11.85
CA LEU A 97 -7.65 -0.61 -10.44
C LEU A 97 -6.75 -1.72 -9.94
N LEU A 98 -6.00 -1.49 -8.87
CA LEU A 98 -5.17 -2.52 -8.25
C LEU A 98 -5.89 -3.13 -7.06
N MET A 99 -5.83 -4.46 -6.98
CA MET A 99 -6.36 -5.24 -5.88
C MET A 99 -5.30 -6.17 -5.28
N ARG A 100 -5.16 -6.12 -3.96
CA ARG A 100 -4.22 -6.98 -3.24
C ARG A 100 -4.88 -8.30 -2.86
N ILE A 101 -4.27 -9.39 -3.28
CA ILE A 101 -4.63 -10.76 -2.94
C ILE A 101 -3.35 -11.50 -2.50
N PRO A 102 -3.11 -11.65 -1.19
CA PRO A 102 -1.83 -12.18 -0.69
C PRO A 102 -1.59 -13.67 -1.00
N LYS A 103 -2.65 -14.45 -1.20
CA LYS A 103 -2.60 -15.90 -1.49
C LYS A 103 -3.74 -16.29 -2.43
N ASN A 104 -3.70 -17.50 -3.00
CA ASN A 104 -4.80 -18.05 -3.80
C ASN A 104 -5.21 -17.20 -5.02
N LEU A 105 -4.22 -16.61 -5.70
CA LEU A 105 -4.41 -15.68 -6.82
C LEU A 105 -5.14 -16.29 -8.02
N GLU A 106 -4.88 -17.55 -8.34
CA GLU A 106 -5.56 -18.24 -9.45
C GLU A 106 -7.07 -18.34 -9.21
N ASN A 107 -7.47 -18.74 -8.00
CA ASN A 107 -8.87 -18.77 -7.60
C ASN A 107 -9.46 -17.36 -7.58
N ALA A 108 -8.70 -16.35 -7.14
CA ALA A 108 -9.14 -14.96 -7.17
C ALA A 108 -9.46 -14.48 -8.58
N LEU A 109 -8.57 -14.75 -9.55
CA LEU A 109 -8.79 -14.42 -10.96
C LEU A 109 -10.08 -15.05 -11.47
N LYS A 110 -10.28 -16.34 -11.20
CA LYS A 110 -11.47 -17.08 -11.63
C LYS A 110 -12.76 -16.52 -11.02
N VAL A 111 -12.82 -16.40 -9.69
CA VAL A 111 -14.02 -15.96 -8.96
C VAL A 111 -14.42 -14.54 -9.37
N ILE A 112 -13.45 -13.63 -9.51
CA ILE A 112 -13.71 -12.24 -9.89
C ILE A 112 -14.11 -12.14 -11.37
N SER A 113 -13.42 -12.86 -12.26
CA SER A 113 -13.73 -12.91 -13.70
C SER A 113 -15.14 -13.44 -13.94
N GLU A 114 -15.53 -14.55 -13.31
CA GLU A 114 -16.88 -15.13 -13.41
C GLU A 114 -17.95 -14.18 -12.87
N LYS A 115 -17.69 -13.50 -11.75
CA LYS A 115 -18.67 -12.60 -11.12
C LYS A 115 -18.97 -11.36 -11.99
N TYR A 116 -17.95 -10.74 -12.57
CA TYR A 116 -18.09 -9.49 -13.32
C TYR A 116 -18.08 -9.68 -14.83
N ASN A 117 -18.17 -10.93 -15.31
CA ASN A 117 -18.05 -11.28 -16.73
C ASN A 117 -16.78 -10.67 -17.39
N GLY A 118 -15.69 -10.62 -16.62
CA GLY A 118 -14.43 -10.03 -17.04
C GLY A 118 -13.53 -11.04 -17.75
N ARG A 119 -12.66 -10.56 -18.64
CA ARG A 119 -11.70 -11.41 -19.38
C ARG A 119 -10.35 -11.41 -18.68
N ILE A 120 -9.84 -12.60 -18.33
CA ILE A 120 -8.48 -12.74 -17.81
C ILE A 120 -7.49 -12.48 -18.95
N VAL A 121 -6.62 -11.49 -18.77
CA VAL A 121 -5.63 -11.04 -19.76
C VAL A 121 -4.29 -10.76 -19.08
N SER A 122 -3.21 -10.68 -19.87
CA SER A 122 -1.96 -10.09 -19.37
C SER A 122 -2.13 -8.58 -19.19
N PHE A 123 -1.27 -7.96 -18.39
CA PHE A 123 -1.34 -6.52 -18.15
C PHE A 123 -1.19 -5.72 -19.45
N GLU A 124 -0.20 -6.07 -20.27
CA GLU A 124 0.07 -5.41 -21.55
C GLU A 124 -1.10 -5.59 -22.52
N LYS A 125 -1.65 -6.80 -22.60
CA LYS A 125 -2.80 -7.08 -23.45
C LYS A 125 -4.05 -6.33 -22.97
N GLY A 126 -4.25 -6.24 -21.66
CA GLY A 126 -5.36 -5.49 -21.06
C GLY A 126 -5.28 -3.99 -21.35
N LEU A 127 -4.07 -3.41 -21.34
CA LEU A 127 -3.88 -2.00 -21.74
C LEU A 127 -4.14 -1.78 -23.23
N VAL A 128 -3.76 -2.73 -24.10
CA VAL A 128 -3.93 -2.59 -25.56
C VAL A 128 -5.36 -2.87 -26.03
N GLU A 129 -6.08 -3.77 -25.36
CA GLU A 129 -7.46 -4.15 -25.70
C GLU A 129 -8.52 -3.34 -24.96
N GLY A 130 -8.16 -2.68 -23.86
CA GLY A 130 -9.09 -1.88 -23.07
C GLY A 130 -9.40 -0.54 -23.72
N GLU A 131 -10.64 -0.10 -23.60
CA GLU A 131 -11.10 1.20 -24.09
C GLU A 131 -11.40 2.14 -22.90
N GLU A 132 -11.71 3.42 -23.17
CA GLU A 132 -11.87 4.48 -22.17
C GLU A 132 -12.89 4.19 -21.04
N GLU A 133 -13.95 3.44 -21.34
CA GLU A 133 -14.99 3.06 -20.37
C GLU A 133 -14.69 1.74 -19.64
N ASP A 134 -13.70 0.98 -20.11
CA ASP A 134 -13.32 -0.29 -19.50
C ASP A 134 -12.50 -0.09 -18.22
N THR A 135 -12.47 -1.12 -17.37
CA THR A 135 -11.57 -1.16 -16.21
C THR A 135 -10.66 -2.38 -16.27
N LEU A 136 -9.36 -2.14 -16.16
CA LEU A 136 -8.35 -3.17 -15.96
C LEU A 136 -8.12 -3.37 -14.46
N LEU A 137 -8.69 -4.43 -13.90
CA LEU A 137 -8.43 -4.86 -12.53
C LEU A 137 -7.13 -5.67 -12.48
N VAL A 138 -6.11 -5.13 -11.82
CA VAL A 138 -4.77 -5.73 -11.68
C VAL A 138 -4.64 -6.36 -10.30
N LEU A 139 -4.29 -7.65 -10.25
CA LEU A 139 -4.06 -8.38 -9.00
C LEU A 139 -2.57 -8.42 -8.64
N THR A 140 -2.27 -8.23 -7.36
CA THR A 140 -0.90 -8.33 -6.81
C THR A 140 -0.89 -8.92 -5.41
N ASP A 141 0.22 -9.55 -5.02
CA ASP A 141 0.48 -9.99 -3.64
C ASP A 141 1.14 -8.89 -2.78
N LYS A 142 1.66 -7.83 -3.41
CA LYS A 142 2.38 -6.74 -2.75
C LYS A 142 1.45 -5.77 -2.04
N LYS A 143 2.00 -5.08 -1.05
CA LYS A 143 1.33 -3.98 -0.35
C LYS A 143 1.00 -2.85 -1.32
N LEU A 144 -0.17 -2.23 -1.16
CA LEU A 144 -0.63 -1.20 -2.10
C LEU A 144 -0.18 0.22 -1.68
N SER A 145 0.40 0.35 -0.48
CA SER A 145 1.04 1.57 0.01
C SER A 145 2.32 1.95 -0.74
N SER A 146 2.92 1.03 -1.50
CA SER A 146 4.10 1.27 -2.33
C SER A 146 3.78 1.18 -3.83
N PRO A 147 4.60 1.80 -4.71
CA PRO A 147 4.52 1.54 -6.15
C PRO A 147 4.56 0.04 -6.46
N ILE A 148 3.80 -0.40 -7.47
CA ILE A 148 3.72 -1.80 -7.91
C ILE A 148 4.49 -1.90 -9.22
N GLU A 149 5.52 -2.75 -9.26
CA GLU A 149 6.27 -3.00 -10.48
C GLU A 149 5.53 -4.01 -11.37
N LEU A 150 5.82 -4.01 -12.68
CA LEU A 150 5.23 -4.98 -13.62
C LEU A 150 5.48 -6.44 -13.19
N LYS A 151 6.67 -6.74 -12.66
CA LYS A 151 7.02 -8.08 -12.14
C LYS A 151 6.21 -8.49 -10.90
N ASP A 152 5.58 -7.53 -10.23
CA ASP A 152 4.75 -7.74 -9.05
C ASP A 152 3.26 -7.93 -9.40
N ILE A 153 2.91 -7.72 -10.66
CA ILE A 153 1.59 -8.09 -11.19
C ILE A 153 1.51 -9.61 -11.26
N ARG A 154 0.42 -10.16 -10.76
CA ARG A 154 0.16 -11.60 -10.71
C ARG A 154 -0.95 -12.05 -11.65
N GLY A 155 -1.72 -11.10 -12.16
CA GLY A 155 -2.74 -11.30 -13.17
C GLY A 155 -3.60 -10.06 -13.33
N SER A 156 -4.40 -10.04 -14.38
CA SER A 156 -5.33 -8.93 -14.62
C SER A 156 -6.63 -9.42 -15.27
N ILE A 157 -7.69 -8.65 -15.02
CA ILE A 157 -9.03 -8.89 -15.53
C ILE A 157 -9.49 -7.61 -16.21
N LEU A 158 -9.78 -7.67 -17.50
CA LEU A 158 -10.40 -6.59 -18.24
C LEU A 158 -11.91 -6.71 -18.11
N VAL A 159 -12.55 -5.70 -17.53
CA VAL A 159 -13.99 -5.64 -17.30
C VAL A 159 -14.58 -4.57 -18.19
N SER A 160 -15.46 -4.99 -19.10
CA SER A 160 -16.20 -4.08 -19.98
C SER A 160 -17.48 -3.58 -19.32
N ALA A 161 -17.29 -2.71 -18.32
CA ALA A 161 -18.34 -2.02 -17.61
C ALA A 161 -17.82 -0.64 -17.20
N LYS A 162 -18.72 0.35 -17.13
CA LYS A 162 -18.37 1.71 -16.72
C LYS A 162 -17.65 1.67 -15.38
N PHE A 163 -16.49 2.31 -15.32
CA PHE A 163 -15.60 2.27 -14.15
C PHE A 163 -16.31 2.53 -12.82
N LEU A 164 -17.18 3.54 -12.74
CA LEU A 164 -17.88 3.89 -11.50
C LEU A 164 -18.87 2.82 -11.03
N GLU A 165 -19.52 2.13 -11.97
CA GLU A 165 -20.45 1.04 -11.66
C GLU A 165 -19.66 -0.16 -11.13
N PHE A 166 -18.65 -0.59 -11.89
CA PHE A 166 -17.78 -1.70 -11.49
C PHE A 166 -17.09 -1.45 -10.15
N TYR A 167 -16.54 -0.25 -9.93
CA TYR A 167 -15.86 0.10 -8.68
C TYR A 167 -16.81 0.03 -7.48
N ARG A 168 -18.04 0.53 -7.61
CA ARG A 168 -19.04 0.50 -6.53
C ARG A 168 -19.44 -0.93 -6.18
N ASP A 169 -19.72 -1.74 -7.20
CA ASP A 169 -20.07 -3.14 -7.01
C ASP A 169 -18.92 -3.91 -6.36
N LEU A 170 -17.70 -3.71 -6.87
CA LEU A 170 -16.50 -4.34 -6.32
C LEU A 170 -16.28 -4.02 -4.84
N VAL A 171 -16.45 -2.75 -4.44
CA VAL A 171 -16.28 -2.33 -3.04
C VAL A 171 -17.34 -2.98 -2.14
N ILE A 172 -18.60 -3.02 -2.57
CA ILE A 172 -19.70 -3.65 -1.82
C ILE A 172 -19.45 -5.15 -1.67
N ASP A 173 -18.98 -5.78 -2.73
CA ASP A 173 -18.76 -7.22 -2.79
C ASP A 173 -17.43 -7.68 -2.18
N LEU A 174 -16.54 -6.74 -1.88
CA LEU A 174 -15.17 -7.03 -1.44
C LEU A 174 -15.15 -7.99 -0.24
N PRO A 175 -15.92 -7.81 0.85
CA PRO A 175 -15.89 -8.74 1.98
C PRO A 175 -16.30 -10.18 1.58
N ILE A 176 -17.31 -10.31 0.72
CA ILE A 176 -17.83 -11.59 0.26
C ILE A 176 -16.81 -12.27 -0.66
N LEU A 177 -16.20 -11.51 -1.58
CA LEU A 177 -15.14 -12.01 -2.46
C LEU A 177 -13.94 -12.49 -1.67
N LEU A 178 -13.46 -11.69 -0.71
CA LEU A 178 -12.34 -12.06 0.14
C LEU A 178 -12.63 -13.32 0.94
N ASN A 179 -13.82 -13.47 1.51
CA ASN A 179 -14.18 -14.68 2.25
C ASN A 179 -14.20 -15.93 1.36
N LYS A 180 -14.60 -15.80 0.09
CA LYS A 180 -14.55 -16.91 -0.88
C LYS A 180 -13.13 -17.27 -1.32
N ILE A 181 -12.25 -16.28 -1.43
CA ILE A 181 -10.89 -16.45 -1.97
C ILE A 181 -9.92 -16.83 -0.85
N LEU A 182 -10.06 -16.20 0.32
CA LEU A 182 -9.17 -16.24 1.48
C LEU A 182 -9.97 -16.32 2.80
N PRO A 183 -10.60 -17.47 3.09
CA PRO A 183 -11.41 -17.64 4.30
C PRO A 183 -10.58 -17.67 5.59
N ASP A 184 -9.30 -18.05 5.52
CA ASP A 184 -8.46 -18.32 6.69
C ASP A 184 -7.82 -17.04 7.24
N TRP A 185 -8.57 -16.33 8.07
CA TRP A 185 -8.08 -15.14 8.78
C TRP A 185 -7.51 -15.50 10.16
N ASN A 186 -6.40 -14.86 10.51
CA ASN A 186 -5.89 -14.85 11.87
C ASN A 186 -6.46 -13.64 12.63
N GLU A 187 -7.11 -13.91 13.77
CA GLU A 187 -7.42 -12.87 14.76
C GLU A 187 -6.26 -12.78 15.76
N ILE A 188 -5.55 -11.65 15.71
CA ILE A 188 -4.42 -11.36 16.57
C ILE A 188 -4.82 -10.27 17.57
N THR A 189 -4.62 -10.51 18.86
CA THR A 189 -4.73 -9.48 19.89
C THR A 189 -3.33 -8.95 20.24
N ILE A 190 -3.12 -7.66 20.07
CA ILE A 190 -1.88 -6.95 20.44
C ILE A 190 -2.15 -6.21 21.74
N LYS A 191 -1.27 -6.37 22.73
CA LYS A 191 -1.33 -5.65 24.02
C LYS A 191 -0.07 -4.80 24.19
N LEU A 192 -0.25 -3.53 24.50
CA LEU A 192 0.81 -2.59 24.82
C LEU A 192 0.89 -2.43 26.34
N TYR A 193 2.09 -2.62 26.89
CA TYR A 193 2.40 -2.30 28.27
C TYR A 193 3.46 -1.21 28.28
N ASP A 194 3.07 -0.04 28.76
CA ASP A 194 3.92 1.12 28.82
C ASP A 194 3.99 1.67 30.25
N THR A 195 5.19 1.60 30.81
CA THR A 195 5.50 2.08 32.16
C THR A 195 5.63 3.60 32.23
N ALA A 196 5.94 4.26 31.11
CA ALA A 196 6.14 5.72 31.01
C ALA A 196 4.84 6.48 30.73
N LYS A 197 3.70 5.79 30.54
CA LYS A 197 2.36 6.37 30.30
C LYS A 197 2.29 7.27 29.06
N ARG A 198 3.11 6.99 28.05
CA ARG A 198 3.17 7.56 26.70
C ARG A 198 2.40 6.70 25.68
N TYR A 199 1.25 6.13 26.10
CA TYR A 199 0.46 5.21 25.28
C TYR A 199 0.08 5.79 23.91
N GLU A 200 -0.30 7.06 23.85
CA GLU A 200 -0.67 7.72 22.59
C GLU A 200 0.43 7.62 21.52
N GLN A 201 1.69 7.86 21.91
CA GLN A 201 2.81 7.76 20.99
C GLN A 201 3.12 6.32 20.59
N HIS A 202 2.93 5.35 21.49
CA HIS A 202 3.10 3.93 21.17
C HIS A 202 2.00 3.41 20.24
N ILE A 203 0.76 3.85 20.46
CA ILE A 203 -0.39 3.56 19.59
C ILE A 203 -0.11 4.15 18.21
N GLU A 204 0.25 5.43 18.11
CA GLU A 204 0.54 6.09 16.82
C GLU A 204 1.62 5.33 16.02
N ARG A 205 2.72 4.93 16.67
CA ARG A 205 3.80 4.16 16.01
C ARG A 205 3.35 2.78 15.57
N LEU A 206 2.54 2.10 16.38
CA LEU A 206 2.00 0.79 16.04
C LEU A 206 1.04 0.87 14.85
N LEU A 207 0.11 1.83 14.87
CA LEU A 207 -0.84 2.06 13.79
C LEU A 207 -0.10 2.39 12.48
N LEU A 208 0.85 3.32 12.52
CA LEU A 208 1.67 3.71 11.38
C LEU A 208 2.33 2.49 10.71
N VAL A 209 2.87 1.57 11.52
CA VAL A 209 3.54 0.36 11.02
C VAL A 209 2.54 -0.65 10.46
N ILE A 210 1.43 -0.89 11.15
CA ILE A 210 0.38 -1.80 10.69
C ILE A 210 -0.20 -1.32 9.35
N GLU A 211 -0.40 -0.01 9.20
CA GLU A 211 -0.94 0.62 8.00
C GLU A 211 0.07 0.62 6.85
N ASP A 212 1.31 1.10 7.06
CA ASP A 212 2.30 1.21 5.97
C ASP A 212 2.69 -0.16 5.41
N LEU A 213 2.76 -1.18 6.27
CA LEU A 213 3.06 -2.56 5.86
C LEU A 213 1.82 -3.32 5.38
N ASP A 214 0.63 -2.72 5.44
CA ASP A 214 -0.64 -3.37 5.16
C ASP A 214 -0.78 -4.72 5.91
N LEU A 215 -0.43 -4.76 7.20
CA LEU A 215 -0.40 -6.00 7.99
C LEU A 215 -1.79 -6.57 8.28
N GLY A 216 -2.86 -5.77 8.25
CA GLY A 216 -4.21 -6.26 8.49
C GLY A 216 -5.23 -5.14 8.74
N PHE A 217 -6.44 -5.53 9.14
CA PHE A 217 -7.48 -4.62 9.58
C PHE A 217 -7.53 -4.56 11.09
N ILE A 218 -7.53 -3.36 11.65
CA ILE A 218 -7.81 -3.18 13.08
C ILE A 218 -9.31 -3.17 13.23
N VAL A 219 -9.85 -4.17 13.92
CA VAL A 219 -11.30 -4.39 14.07
C VAL A 219 -11.82 -3.94 15.43
N SER A 220 -10.92 -3.72 16.40
CA SER A 220 -11.26 -3.21 17.73
C SER A 220 -10.00 -2.68 18.40
N GLU A 221 -10.12 -1.58 19.14
CA GLU A 221 -9.09 -1.06 20.03
C GLU A 221 -9.70 -0.52 21.32
N GLY A 222 -8.90 -0.43 22.37
CA GLY A 222 -9.34 0.21 23.61
C GLY A 222 -8.46 -0.08 24.82
N TRP A 223 -8.78 0.63 25.90
CA TRP A 223 -8.19 0.39 27.22
C TRP A 223 -8.75 -0.89 27.82
N ASP A 224 -7.85 -1.67 28.40
CA ASP A 224 -8.18 -2.90 29.11
C ASP A 224 -7.29 -3.01 30.37
N TRP A 225 -7.58 -3.98 31.22
CA TRP A 225 -6.78 -4.26 32.41
C TRP A 225 -6.20 -5.66 32.32
N ASP A 226 -4.90 -5.77 32.59
CA ASP A 226 -4.22 -7.05 32.65
C ASP A 226 -3.82 -7.39 34.09
N TYR A 227 -3.77 -8.68 34.38
CA TYR A 227 -3.36 -9.21 35.68
C TYR A 227 -2.15 -10.13 35.53
N PRO A 228 -0.96 -9.58 35.21
CA PRO A 228 0.26 -10.38 35.02
C PRO A 228 0.65 -11.20 36.26
N ARG A 229 0.17 -10.82 37.45
CA ARG A 229 0.27 -11.58 38.70
C ARG A 229 -1.04 -11.42 39.49
N PRO A 230 -1.38 -12.36 40.40
CA PRO A 230 -2.49 -12.19 41.33
C PRO A 230 -2.43 -10.81 42.00
N PHE A 231 -3.56 -10.09 42.01
CA PHE A 231 -3.72 -8.75 42.58
C PHE A 231 -2.91 -7.61 41.94
N MET A 232 -2.13 -7.87 40.89
CA MET A 232 -1.38 -6.83 40.17
C MET A 232 -2.16 -6.39 38.94
N ARG A 233 -2.93 -5.31 39.07
CA ARG A 233 -3.72 -4.72 37.99
C ARG A 233 -2.89 -3.68 37.23
N VAL A 234 -2.65 -3.91 35.94
CA VAL A 234 -1.88 -3.00 35.08
C VAL A 234 -2.77 -2.51 33.94
N PRO A 235 -2.85 -1.19 33.69
CA PRO A 235 -3.58 -0.69 32.53
C PRO A 235 -2.82 -1.10 31.27
N ILE A 236 -3.55 -1.55 30.26
CA ILE A 236 -2.99 -1.88 28.96
C ILE A 236 -3.83 -1.25 27.87
N TYR A 237 -3.20 -1.01 26.73
CA TYR A 237 -3.92 -0.71 25.50
C TYR A 237 -3.95 -1.94 24.61
N LYS A 238 -5.13 -2.30 24.13
CA LYS A 238 -5.37 -3.54 23.39
C LYS A 238 -5.89 -3.21 21.99
N LEU A 239 -5.34 -3.86 20.98
CA LEU A 239 -5.84 -3.84 19.61
C LEU A 239 -6.12 -5.27 19.12
N LYS A 240 -7.20 -5.44 18.36
CA LYS A 240 -7.49 -6.65 17.60
C LYS A 240 -7.20 -6.39 16.12
N LEU A 241 -6.30 -7.19 15.56
CA LEU A 241 -5.88 -7.18 14.18
C LEU A 241 -6.40 -8.45 13.48
N LEU A 242 -7.15 -8.27 12.40
CA LEU A 242 -7.54 -9.34 11.49
C LEU A 242 -6.56 -9.37 10.30
N THR A 243 -5.91 -10.50 10.06
CA THR A 243 -4.83 -10.58 9.05
C THR A 243 -4.69 -11.97 8.41
N TRP A 244 -4.19 -12.03 7.17
CA TRP A 244 -3.72 -13.27 6.54
C TRP A 244 -2.22 -13.52 6.71
N GLU A 245 -1.54 -12.59 7.37
CA GLU A 245 -0.13 -12.71 7.72
C GLU A 245 0.05 -13.76 8.82
N ASP A 246 1.18 -14.45 8.81
CA ASP A 246 1.50 -15.41 9.87
C ASP A 246 1.63 -14.66 11.22
N PRO A 247 0.90 -15.06 12.29
CA PRO A 247 1.03 -14.42 13.59
C PRO A 247 2.45 -14.39 14.15
N MET A 248 3.28 -15.38 13.79
CA MET A 248 4.70 -15.39 14.14
C MET A 248 5.47 -14.25 13.45
N ARG A 249 5.16 -13.99 12.18
CA ARG A 249 5.72 -12.89 11.41
C ARG A 249 5.30 -11.53 11.98
N VAL A 250 4.02 -11.37 12.34
CA VAL A 250 3.53 -10.17 13.01
C VAL A 250 4.26 -9.96 14.34
N LYS A 251 4.35 -10.98 15.20
CA LYS A 251 5.10 -10.87 16.46
C LYS A 251 6.54 -10.47 16.24
N PHE A 252 7.21 -11.07 15.26
CA PHE A 252 8.60 -10.75 14.93
C PHE A 252 8.75 -9.27 14.54
N LEU A 253 7.95 -8.75 13.60
CA LEU A 253 8.04 -7.35 13.16
C LEU A 253 7.77 -6.36 14.31
N LEU A 254 6.78 -6.66 15.17
CA LEU A 254 6.46 -5.82 16.32
C LEU A 254 7.57 -5.80 17.39
N LYS A 255 8.48 -6.80 17.43
CA LYS A 255 9.68 -6.70 18.27
C LYS A 255 10.59 -5.53 17.87
N GLY A 256 10.57 -5.12 16.60
CA GLY A 256 11.28 -3.95 16.11
C GLY A 256 10.76 -2.61 16.65
N LEU A 257 9.64 -2.59 17.38
CA LEU A 257 9.09 -1.37 18.00
C LEU A 257 9.34 -1.28 19.50
N GLU A 258 9.67 -2.39 20.15
CA GLU A 258 9.88 -2.46 21.60
C GLU A 258 11.14 -1.70 22.04
N TYR A 259 12.16 -1.61 21.18
CA TYR A 259 13.46 -1.03 21.51
C TYR A 259 13.87 0.05 20.51
N ARG A 260 14.60 1.05 21.02
CA ARG A 260 15.42 1.98 20.22
C ARG A 260 16.81 1.97 20.81
N GLU A 261 17.77 1.49 20.02
CA GLU A 261 19.09 1.12 20.54
C GLU A 261 18.91 0.25 21.79
N TYR A 262 19.60 0.54 22.89
CA TYR A 262 19.52 -0.20 24.15
C TYR A 262 18.33 0.17 25.03
N THR A 263 17.57 1.22 24.69
CA THR A 263 16.42 1.67 25.49
C THR A 263 15.16 0.92 25.08
N ARG A 264 14.50 0.28 26.05
CA ARG A 264 13.20 -0.33 25.85
C ARG A 264 12.12 0.75 25.96
N LEU A 265 11.39 0.98 24.86
CA LEU A 265 10.34 1.97 24.78
C LEU A 265 9.00 1.44 25.29
N VAL A 266 8.64 0.19 24.96
CA VAL A 266 7.34 -0.41 25.29
C VAL A 266 7.42 -1.94 25.26
N ASP A 267 6.58 -2.64 26.01
CA ASP A 267 6.37 -4.08 25.81
C ASP A 267 5.17 -4.33 24.90
N ILE A 268 5.38 -5.13 23.85
CA ILE A 268 4.34 -5.43 22.87
C ILE A 268 4.12 -6.93 22.85
N ASP A 269 2.99 -7.36 23.40
CA ASP A 269 2.59 -8.76 23.38
C ASP A 269 1.57 -9.04 22.29
N VAL A 270 1.67 -10.25 21.74
CA VAL A 270 0.83 -10.71 20.64
C VAL A 270 0.20 -12.03 21.07
N PHE A 271 -1.11 -12.12 20.91
CA PHE A 271 -1.94 -13.25 21.31
C PHE A 271 -2.73 -13.74 20.11
N VAL A 272 -2.88 -15.06 20.00
CA VAL A 272 -3.76 -15.74 19.05
C VAL A 272 -4.65 -16.66 19.88
N GLU A 273 -5.98 -16.60 19.69
CA GLU A 273 -6.94 -17.39 20.47
C GLU A 273 -6.71 -17.28 22.00
N ASN A 274 -6.47 -16.06 22.48
CA ASN A 274 -6.14 -15.75 23.88
C ASN A 274 -4.84 -16.38 24.43
N LYS A 275 -4.01 -17.00 23.58
CA LYS A 275 -2.70 -17.55 23.96
C LYS A 275 -1.59 -16.63 23.51
N LYS A 276 -0.73 -16.21 24.45
CA LYS A 276 0.45 -15.37 24.17
C LYS A 276 1.45 -16.12 23.30
N ILE A 277 1.88 -15.51 22.20
CA ILE A 277 3.04 -15.97 21.44
C ILE A 277 4.31 -15.61 22.23
N SER A 278 4.94 -16.64 22.80
CA SER A 278 6.23 -16.47 23.49
C SER A 278 7.29 -15.92 22.54
N TRP A 279 8.12 -15.00 23.05
CA TRP A 279 9.27 -14.48 22.32
C TRP A 279 10.26 -15.58 21.92
N THR A 280 10.33 -16.68 22.69
CA THR A 280 11.21 -17.83 22.35
C THR A 280 10.82 -18.50 21.04
N LYS A 281 9.55 -18.43 20.64
CA LYS A 281 9.10 -19.01 19.36
C LYS A 281 9.63 -18.23 18.15
N VAL A 282 9.82 -16.91 18.27
CA VAL A 282 10.41 -16.04 17.22
C VAL A 282 11.93 -15.90 17.35
N ALA A 283 12.52 -16.32 18.47
CA ALA A 283 13.95 -16.16 18.77
C ALA A 283 14.83 -17.30 18.23
N LYS A 284 14.29 -18.24 17.43
CA LYS A 284 15.09 -19.35 16.88
C LYS A 284 16.27 -18.80 16.09
N GLY A 285 17.50 -19.06 16.56
CA GLY A 285 18.74 -18.55 15.95
C GLY A 285 19.26 -17.22 16.51
N PHE A 286 18.69 -16.69 17.59
CA PHE A 286 19.16 -15.46 18.26
C PHE A 286 19.56 -15.70 19.71
N ASP A 287 20.75 -15.19 20.07
CA ASP A 287 21.35 -15.40 21.39
C ASP A 287 20.74 -14.51 22.48
N SER A 288 20.01 -13.46 22.11
CA SER A 288 19.38 -12.54 23.08
C SER A 288 18.14 -11.84 22.52
N LYS A 289 17.26 -11.39 23.43
CA LYS A 289 16.08 -10.56 23.09
C LYS A 289 16.48 -9.28 22.36
N PHE A 290 17.61 -8.70 22.74
CA PHE A 290 18.13 -7.48 22.13
C PHE A 290 18.57 -7.72 20.68
N LYS A 291 19.32 -8.80 20.43
CA LYS A 291 19.75 -9.18 19.07
C LYS A 291 18.54 -9.44 18.17
N LEU A 292 17.53 -10.14 18.69
CA LEU A 292 16.25 -10.33 18.00
C LEU A 292 15.57 -8.99 17.68
N ALA A 293 15.44 -8.09 18.66
CA ALA A 293 14.79 -6.79 18.46
C ALA A 293 15.54 -5.93 17.43
N LYS A 294 16.88 -5.96 17.44
CA LYS A 294 17.70 -5.26 16.44
C LYS A 294 17.48 -5.80 15.03
N VAL A 295 17.50 -7.12 14.85
CA VAL A 295 17.27 -7.72 13.52
C VAL A 295 15.84 -7.48 13.05
N ALA A 296 14.86 -7.62 13.95
CA ALA A 296 13.47 -7.26 13.65
C ALA A 296 13.33 -5.79 13.27
N ARG A 297 14.08 -4.88 13.91
CA ARG A 297 14.10 -3.46 13.59
C ARG A 297 14.65 -3.20 12.19
N GLU A 298 15.80 -3.79 11.87
CA GLU A 298 16.42 -3.64 10.54
C GLU A 298 15.50 -4.15 9.44
N GLU A 299 14.82 -5.27 9.67
CA GLU A 299 13.86 -5.80 8.72
C GLU A 299 12.60 -4.93 8.61
N LEU A 300 12.07 -4.45 9.74
CA LEU A 300 10.95 -3.52 9.77
C LEU A 300 11.25 -2.26 8.95
N GLU A 301 12.40 -1.62 9.20
CA GLU A 301 12.81 -0.39 8.50
C GLU A 301 13.07 -0.61 7.00
N LYS A 302 13.53 -1.80 6.60
CA LYS A 302 13.66 -2.16 5.17
C LYS A 302 12.31 -2.23 4.46
N LEU A 303 11.26 -2.64 5.16
CA LEU A 303 9.92 -2.83 4.59
C LEU A 303 9.07 -1.55 4.63
N LEU A 304 9.34 -0.65 5.58
CA LEU A 304 8.62 0.61 5.71
C LEU A 304 8.95 1.59 4.58
N SER A 305 7.96 2.40 4.19
CA SER A 305 8.22 3.55 3.31
C SER A 305 9.15 4.58 3.97
N ASP A 306 9.81 5.40 3.16
CA ASP A 306 10.67 6.48 3.66
C ASP A 306 9.89 7.52 4.48
N GLU A 307 8.62 7.76 4.13
CA GLU A 307 7.74 8.64 4.88
C GLU A 307 7.39 8.04 6.24
N ALA A 308 6.98 6.76 6.29
CA ALA A 308 6.69 6.07 7.53
C ALA A 308 7.92 5.98 8.44
N LYS A 309 9.12 5.70 7.89
CA LYS A 309 10.38 5.74 8.65
C LYS A 309 10.64 7.10 9.28
N LYS A 310 10.52 8.19 8.51
CA LYS A 310 10.71 9.56 9.02
C LYS A 310 9.74 9.89 10.14
N ARG A 311 8.46 9.55 9.98
CA ARG A 311 7.43 9.77 11.00
C ARG A 311 7.67 8.91 12.25
N LEU A 312 8.01 7.64 12.07
CA LEU A 312 8.35 6.72 13.15
C LEU A 312 9.51 7.27 14.00
N TYR A 313 10.58 7.74 13.36
CA TYR A 313 11.73 8.34 14.07
C TYR A 313 11.34 9.63 14.80
N SER A 314 10.52 10.48 14.18
CA SER A 314 10.04 11.71 14.84
C SER A 314 9.30 11.40 16.15
N ILE A 315 8.45 10.38 16.16
CA ILE A 315 7.72 9.97 17.36
C ILE A 315 8.68 9.37 18.41
N GLU A 316 9.62 8.52 17.98
CA GLU A 316 10.64 7.92 18.85
C GLU A 316 11.54 8.96 19.51
N THR A 317 11.95 10.01 18.79
CA THR A 317 12.71 11.12 19.36
C THR A 317 11.93 11.84 20.47
N LYS A 318 10.62 12.06 20.28
CA LYS A 318 9.74 12.66 21.31
C LYS A 318 9.54 11.75 22.53
N LEU A 319 9.61 10.44 22.36
CA LEU A 319 9.56 9.48 23.45
C LEU A 319 10.84 9.57 24.29
N LEU A 320 12.01 9.54 23.65
CA LEU A 320 13.32 9.62 24.30
C LEU A 320 13.58 10.97 24.99
N GLN A 321 13.17 12.09 24.40
CA GLN A 321 13.32 13.43 25.01
C GLN A 321 12.43 13.61 26.25
N GLY A 322 11.27 12.96 26.29
CA GLY A 322 10.38 13.00 27.45
C GLY A 322 10.92 12.25 28.67
N GLU A 323 11.71 11.19 28.46
CA GLU A 323 12.40 10.48 29.55
C GLU A 323 13.44 11.36 30.25
N THR A 324 14.09 12.27 29.52
CA THR A 324 15.12 13.17 30.07
C THR A 324 14.54 14.25 31.00
N LEU A 325 13.25 14.60 30.83
CA LEU A 325 12.56 15.61 31.64
C LEU A 325 11.89 15.04 32.90
N GLN A 326 11.61 13.73 32.95
CA GLN A 326 11.06 13.06 34.14
C GLN A 326 12.14 12.55 35.13
N GLN A 327 13.42 12.60 34.73
CA GLN A 327 14.58 12.26 35.56
C GLN A 327 15.30 13.48 36.16
N ARG A 328 14.78 14.69 35.93
CA ARG A 328 15.17 15.93 36.62
C ARG A 328 14.01 16.37 37.50
#